data_AF-A0AAV6Z1U4-F1
#
_entry.id   AF-A0AAV6Z1U4-F1
#
_cell.length_a   1.000
_cell.length_b   1.000
_cell.length_c   1.000
_cell.angle_alpha   90.00
_cell.angle_beta   90.00
_cell.angle_gamma   90.00
#
_symmetry.space_group_name_H-M   'P 1'
#
loop_
_entity.id
_entity.type
_entity.pdbx_description
1 polymer ?
#
loop_
_entity_poly.entity_id
_entity_poly.type
_entity_poly.pdbx_seq_one_letter_code
_entity_poly.pdbx_strand_id
1 'polypeptide(L)'
;MKIFLVLILSAIAASSLALDKCTVLRAVKDSGLGGYKGYTAGDYVCLAYYASGYNPLSHNSPGLFGAFQISSYWWCDDGITPGRKNLCNIPCSALQNNNLVDDLQCVSRIVHDPNGLNAWDPWKVNCKGKDLTRFETGC
;
A
#
# COMPACT_ATOMS: atom_id res chain seq x y z
N MET A 1 -35.73 -47.01 5.04
CA MET A 1 -34.92 -45.97 5.71
C MET A 1 -34.34 -45.08 4.62
N LYS A 2 -34.73 -43.80 4.54
CA LYS A 2 -34.20 -42.84 3.55
C LYS A 2 -33.28 -41.87 4.30
N ILE A 3 -31.98 -42.01 4.12
CA ILE A 3 -30.98 -41.11 4.71
C ILE A 3 -30.87 -39.91 3.77
N PHE A 4 -31.35 -38.74 4.22
CA PHE A 4 -31.13 -37.48 3.51
C PHE A 4 -29.72 -36.99 3.84
N LEU A 5 -28.82 -37.03 2.86
CA LEU A 5 -27.48 -36.48 2.97
C LEU A 5 -27.56 -34.96 2.81
N VAL A 6 -27.57 -34.23 3.93
CA VAL A 6 -27.51 -32.76 3.91
C VAL A 6 -26.04 -32.37 3.69
N LEU A 7 -25.71 -31.95 2.46
CA LEU A 7 -24.43 -31.33 2.14
C LEU A 7 -24.41 -29.92 2.73
N ILE A 8 -23.75 -29.77 3.87
CA ILE A 8 -23.47 -28.46 4.47
C ILE A 8 -22.34 -27.83 3.65
N LEU A 9 -22.69 -26.89 2.76
CA LEU A 9 -21.72 -26.03 2.10
C LEU A 9 -21.18 -25.03 3.14
N SER A 10 -20.06 -25.36 3.79
CA SER A 10 -19.36 -24.39 4.63
C SER A 10 -18.74 -23.33 3.72
N ALA A 11 -19.32 -22.13 3.68
CA ALA A 11 -18.69 -20.98 3.04
C ALA A 11 -17.42 -20.63 3.82
N ILE A 12 -16.26 -21.02 3.29
CA ILE A 12 -14.98 -20.51 3.78
C ILE A 12 -14.97 -19.02 3.40
N ALA A 13 -15.18 -18.14 4.37
CA ALA A 13 -14.92 -16.72 4.19
C ALA A 13 -13.42 -16.59 3.92
N ALA A 14 -13.03 -16.47 2.66
CA ALA A 14 -11.69 -16.05 2.31
C ALA A 14 -11.51 -14.64 2.86
N SER A 15 -10.81 -14.50 3.98
CA SER A 15 -10.37 -13.21 4.49
C SER A 15 -9.55 -12.57 3.37
N SER A 16 -10.12 -11.52 2.76
CA SER A 16 -9.41 -10.67 1.82
C SER A 16 -8.09 -10.24 2.46
N LEU A 17 -6.97 -10.57 1.81
CA LEU A 17 -5.66 -10.09 2.25
C LEU A 17 -5.53 -8.56 2.05
N ALA A 18 -6.37 -7.97 1.19
CA ALA A 18 -6.37 -6.55 0.89
C ALA A 18 -7.21 -5.74 1.88
N LEU A 19 -6.72 -4.54 2.21
CA LEU A 19 -7.49 -3.49 2.88
C LEU A 19 -8.57 -2.95 1.93
N ASP A 20 -9.67 -2.46 2.49
CA ASP A 20 -10.65 -1.72 1.68
C ASP A 20 -10.14 -0.31 1.35
N LYS A 21 -10.64 0.24 0.23
CA LYS A 21 -10.26 1.57 -0.26
C LYS A 21 -10.46 2.66 0.79
N CYS A 22 -11.52 2.60 1.58
CA CYS A 22 -11.88 3.65 2.54
C CYS A 22 -10.98 3.64 3.76
N THR A 23 -10.49 2.46 4.18
CA THR A 23 -9.42 2.34 5.16
C THR A 23 -8.14 3.01 4.67
N VAL A 24 -7.71 2.73 3.44
CA VAL A 24 -6.50 3.35 2.87
C VAL A 24 -6.68 4.87 2.71
N LEU A 25 -7.83 5.31 2.18
CA LEU A 25 -8.15 6.73 1.99
C LEU A 25 -8.16 7.50 3.32
N ARG A 26 -8.75 6.93 4.37
CA ARG A 26 -8.77 7.55 5.71
C ARG A 26 -7.34 7.68 6.25
N ALA A 27 -6.55 6.61 6.20
CA ALA A 27 -5.16 6.66 6.65
C ALA A 27 -4.34 7.72 5.89
N VAL A 28 -4.49 7.81 4.57
CA VAL A 28 -3.83 8.85 3.75
C VAL A 28 -4.27 10.25 4.17
N LYS A 29 -5.56 10.49 4.40
CA LYS A 29 -6.06 11.79 4.87
C LYS A 29 -5.50 12.14 6.25
N ASP A 30 -5.53 11.19 7.17
CA ASP A 30 -5.04 11.37 8.55
C ASP A 30 -3.53 11.61 8.61
N SER A 31 -2.77 11.11 7.62
CA SER A 31 -1.33 11.38 7.50
C SER A 31 -0.98 12.80 7.04
N GLY A 32 -1.96 13.57 6.53
CA GLY A 32 -1.73 14.92 5.99
C GLY A 32 -1.07 14.95 4.60
N LEU A 33 -0.92 13.80 3.94
CA LEU A 33 -0.33 13.71 2.60
C LEU A 33 -1.25 14.24 1.49
N GLY A 34 -2.57 14.24 1.73
CA GLY A 34 -3.54 14.85 0.82
C GLY A 34 -3.35 16.36 0.73
N GLY A 35 -2.81 16.82 -0.39
CA GLY A 35 -2.44 18.22 -0.66
C GLY A 35 -0.93 18.47 -0.67
N TYR A 36 -0.11 17.53 -0.18
CA TYR A 36 1.34 17.70 -0.13
C TYR A 36 1.93 17.74 -1.54
N LYS A 37 2.72 18.78 -1.85
CA LYS A 37 3.26 19.05 -3.20
C LYS A 37 2.21 19.01 -4.33
N GLY A 38 0.94 19.30 -4.01
CA GLY A 38 -0.16 19.27 -4.96
C GLY A 38 -0.67 17.86 -5.30
N TYR A 39 -0.17 16.81 -4.65
CA TYR A 39 -0.74 15.47 -4.75
C TYR A 39 -2.04 15.38 -3.97
N THR A 40 -3.07 14.77 -4.54
CA THR A 40 -4.34 14.58 -3.84
C THR A 40 -4.30 13.31 -2.99
N ALA A 41 -5.28 13.10 -2.11
CA ALA A 41 -5.39 11.82 -1.41
C ALA A 41 -5.57 10.65 -2.40
N GLY A 42 -6.27 10.91 -3.51
CA GLY A 42 -6.48 9.95 -4.60
C GLY A 42 -5.18 9.48 -5.23
N ASP A 43 -4.12 10.29 -5.28
CA ASP A 43 -2.82 9.88 -5.82
C ASP A 43 -2.22 8.72 -5.02
N TYR A 44 -2.20 8.82 -3.69
CA TYR A 44 -1.66 7.79 -2.81
C TYR A 44 -2.55 6.54 -2.77
N VAL A 45 -3.87 6.71 -2.79
CA VAL A 45 -4.81 5.58 -2.86
C VAL A 45 -4.69 4.86 -4.20
N CYS A 46 -4.58 5.59 -5.31
CA CYS A 46 -4.32 5.02 -6.63
C CYS A 46 -2.99 4.27 -6.69
N LEU A 47 -1.93 4.85 -6.09
CA LEU A 47 -0.64 4.17 -5.96
C LEU A 47 -0.79 2.83 -5.22
N ALA A 48 -1.37 2.82 -4.03
CA ALA A 48 -1.52 1.59 -3.24
C ALA A 48 -2.33 0.50 -3.99
N TYR A 49 -3.34 0.92 -4.75
CA TYR A 49 -4.12 0.02 -5.60
C TYR A 49 -3.27 -0.63 -6.69
N TYR A 50 -2.55 0.16 -7.48
CA TYR A 50 -1.76 -0.36 -8.61
C TYR A 50 -0.44 -1.01 -8.19
N ALA A 51 0.07 -0.69 -7.00
CA ALA A 51 1.28 -1.28 -6.46
C ALA A 51 1.04 -2.68 -5.89
N SER A 52 -0.04 -2.88 -5.14
CA SER A 52 -0.26 -4.12 -4.37
C SER A 52 -1.70 -4.62 -4.35
N GLY A 53 -2.66 -3.89 -4.93
CA GLY A 53 -4.08 -4.15 -4.73
C GLY A 53 -4.54 -3.88 -3.30
N TYR A 54 -3.93 -2.91 -2.61
CA TYR A 54 -4.13 -2.63 -1.18
C TYR A 54 -3.73 -3.77 -0.23
N ASN A 55 -2.92 -4.73 -0.68
CA ASN A 55 -2.45 -5.80 0.16
C ASN A 55 -1.31 -5.29 1.08
N PRO A 56 -1.56 -5.13 2.39
CA PRO A 56 -0.55 -4.66 3.31
C PRO A 56 0.54 -5.70 3.56
N LEU A 57 0.27 -6.99 3.30
CA LEU A 57 1.25 -8.06 3.44
C LEU A 57 2.00 -8.35 2.13
N SER A 58 1.80 -7.52 1.09
CA SER A 58 2.43 -7.73 -0.20
C SER A 58 3.95 -7.67 -0.07
N HIS A 59 4.61 -8.64 -0.71
CA HIS A 59 6.06 -8.69 -0.84
C HIS A 59 6.37 -9.14 -2.26
N ASN A 60 6.84 -8.23 -3.09
CA ASN A 60 7.30 -8.56 -4.43
C ASN A 60 8.82 -8.64 -4.44
N SER A 61 9.32 -9.81 -4.83
CA SER A 61 10.75 -10.02 -5.02
C SER A 61 11.19 -9.40 -6.36
N PRO A 62 12.28 -8.62 -6.39
CA PRO A 62 13.19 -8.35 -5.28
C PRO A 62 12.80 -7.12 -4.44
N GLY A 63 12.62 -7.32 -3.12
CA GLY A 63 12.77 -6.29 -2.09
C GLY A 63 11.72 -5.17 -2.05
N LEU A 64 10.48 -5.40 -2.47
CA LEU A 64 9.38 -4.42 -2.37
C LEU A 64 8.33 -4.87 -1.35
N PHE A 65 8.00 -4.01 -0.39
CA PHE A 65 7.20 -4.37 0.78
C PHE A 65 5.95 -3.50 0.96
N GLY A 66 4.90 -4.11 1.49
CA GLY A 66 3.71 -3.43 1.98
C GLY A 66 2.75 -2.95 0.90
N ALA A 67 1.72 -2.22 1.33
CA ALA A 67 0.68 -1.73 0.44
C ALA A 67 1.22 -0.78 -0.64
N PHE A 68 2.31 -0.06 -0.32
CA PHE A 68 2.94 0.93 -1.20
C PHE A 68 4.19 0.41 -1.94
N GLN A 69 4.54 -0.87 -1.78
CA GLN A 69 5.69 -1.48 -2.45
C GLN A 69 6.99 -0.67 -2.26
N ILE A 70 7.32 -0.41 -1.00
CA ILE A 70 8.50 0.37 -0.61
C ILE A 70 9.75 -0.52 -0.73
N SER A 71 10.80 0.02 -1.35
CA SER A 71 12.03 -0.73 -1.63
C SER A 71 12.95 -0.86 -0.41
N SER A 72 13.41 -2.09 -0.12
CA SER A 72 14.42 -2.38 0.90
C SER A 72 15.84 -1.93 0.54
N TYR A 73 16.12 -1.66 -0.74
CA TYR A 73 17.42 -1.09 -1.11
C TYR A 73 17.59 0.33 -0.55
N TRP A 74 16.53 1.14 -0.59
CA TRP A 74 16.59 2.55 -0.21
C TRP A 74 15.99 2.83 1.17
N TRP A 75 14.84 2.25 1.51
CA TRP A 75 13.95 2.87 2.49
C TRP A 75 13.83 2.11 3.80
N CYS A 76 13.82 0.78 3.79
CA CYS A 76 13.69 -0.05 4.98
C CYS A 76 14.80 -1.11 5.06
N ASP A 77 14.98 -1.73 6.23
CA ASP A 77 15.93 -2.82 6.47
C ASP A 77 15.24 -4.19 6.46
N ASP A 78 15.58 -5.05 5.49
CA ASP A 78 15.10 -6.45 5.40
C ASP A 78 16.13 -7.49 5.92
N GLY A 79 17.29 -7.04 6.41
CA GLY A 79 18.38 -7.87 6.89
C GLY A 79 19.18 -8.61 5.82
N ILE A 80 18.76 -8.59 4.56
CA ILE A 80 19.33 -9.42 3.49
C ILE A 80 19.81 -8.64 2.27
N THR A 81 19.32 -7.42 2.05
CA THR A 81 19.69 -6.60 0.89
C THR A 81 21.09 -6.00 1.05
N PRO A 82 22.06 -6.35 0.17
CA PRO A 82 23.41 -5.80 0.24
C PRO A 82 23.43 -4.29 -0.08
N GLY A 83 24.15 -3.51 0.71
CA GLY A 83 24.37 -2.07 0.45
C GLY A 83 23.17 -1.15 0.72
N ARG A 84 22.09 -1.70 1.30
CA ARG A 84 20.85 -0.98 1.65
C ARG A 84 21.08 0.28 2.47
N LYS A 85 20.18 1.26 2.33
CA LYS A 85 20.31 2.59 2.97
C LYS A 85 19.44 2.79 4.20
N ASN A 86 18.27 2.13 4.26
CA ASN A 86 17.29 2.26 5.35
C ASN A 86 16.97 3.72 5.71
N LEU A 87 16.62 4.55 4.71
CA LEU A 87 16.41 5.99 4.91
C LEU A 87 15.15 6.34 5.74
N CYS A 88 14.22 5.40 5.90
CA CYS A 88 13.09 5.54 6.82
C CYS A 88 13.41 5.06 8.24
N ASN A 89 14.58 4.45 8.46
CA ASN A 89 15.04 3.94 9.76
C ASN A 89 14.06 2.95 10.42
N ILE A 90 13.54 2.00 9.63
CA ILE A 90 12.57 0.98 10.07
C ILE A 90 12.92 -0.40 9.48
N PRO A 91 12.56 -1.50 10.16
CA PRO A 91 12.59 -2.82 9.53
C PRO A 91 11.49 -2.91 8.46
N CYS A 92 11.76 -3.60 7.35
CA CYS A 92 10.76 -3.77 6.28
C CYS A 92 9.50 -4.54 6.75
N SER A 93 9.61 -5.33 7.82
CA SER A 93 8.45 -5.98 8.46
C SER A 93 7.45 -4.99 9.09
N ALA A 94 7.88 -3.78 9.44
CA ALA A 94 6.98 -2.72 9.92
C ALA A 94 5.99 -2.26 8.84
N LEU A 95 6.31 -2.49 7.57
CA LEU A 95 5.46 -2.17 6.41
C LEU A 95 4.48 -3.29 6.06
N GLN A 96 4.50 -4.41 6.81
CA GLN A 96 3.74 -5.61 6.50
C GLN A 96 2.68 -5.90 7.56
N ASN A 97 1.74 -4.97 7.74
CA ASN A 97 0.61 -5.13 8.64
C ASN A 97 -0.56 -4.21 8.27
N ASN A 98 -1.72 -4.40 8.89
CA ASN A 98 -2.93 -3.67 8.54
C ASN A 98 -2.94 -2.19 8.99
N ASN A 99 -1.96 -1.76 9.78
CA ASN A 99 -1.79 -0.38 10.23
C ASN A 99 -0.78 0.36 9.33
N LEU A 100 -1.29 1.26 8.50
CA LEU A 100 -0.51 1.99 7.51
C LEU A 100 0.28 3.20 8.06
N VAL A 101 0.38 3.36 9.39
CA VAL A 101 1.08 4.52 9.98
C VAL A 101 2.57 4.53 9.59
N ASP A 102 3.28 3.41 9.76
CA ASP A 102 4.71 3.33 9.42
C ASP A 102 4.92 3.44 7.89
N ASP A 103 4.03 2.84 7.11
CA ASP A 103 3.99 2.98 5.65
C ASP A 103 3.88 4.45 5.23
N LEU A 104 2.91 5.19 5.76
CA LEU A 104 2.63 6.57 5.35
C LEU A 104 3.68 7.54 5.88
N GLN A 105 4.29 7.27 7.03
CA GLN A 105 5.47 8.01 7.48
C GLN A 105 6.65 7.82 6.52
N CYS A 106 6.90 6.59 6.07
CA CYS A 106 7.95 6.32 5.11
C CYS A 106 7.62 6.89 3.72
N VAL A 107 6.39 6.76 3.22
CA VAL A 107 5.92 7.41 1.99
C VAL A 107 6.10 8.92 2.10
N SER A 108 5.74 9.53 3.22
CA SER A 108 5.97 10.95 3.49
C SER A 108 7.45 11.29 3.31
N ARG A 109 8.35 10.55 3.97
CA ARG A 109 9.80 10.72 3.80
C ARG A 109 10.24 10.63 2.34
N ILE A 110 9.72 9.67 1.57
CA ILE A 110 10.06 9.50 0.16
C ILE A 110 9.56 10.67 -0.69
N VAL A 111 8.32 11.11 -0.50
CA VAL A 111 7.76 12.20 -1.32
C VAL A 111 8.38 13.56 -1.01
N HIS A 112 9.06 13.72 0.13
CA HIS A 112 9.89 14.89 0.40
C HIS A 112 11.09 15.00 -0.55
N ASP A 113 11.62 13.88 -1.05
CA ASP A 113 12.72 13.90 -2.03
C ASP A 113 12.27 14.52 -3.37
N PRO A 114 13.21 15.00 -4.22
CA PRO A 114 12.90 15.72 -5.45
C PRO A 114 11.97 14.97 -6.42
N ASN A 115 12.04 13.64 -6.46
CA ASN A 115 11.22 12.84 -7.35
C ASN A 115 9.73 12.81 -6.95
N GLY A 116 9.40 13.02 -5.66
CA GLY A 116 8.04 12.89 -5.16
C GLY A 116 7.44 11.52 -5.49
N LEU A 117 6.18 11.49 -5.92
CA LEU A 117 5.53 10.25 -6.37
C LEU A 117 6.09 9.66 -7.68
N ASN A 118 6.95 10.38 -8.42
CA ASN A 118 7.63 9.81 -9.60
C ASN A 118 8.62 8.69 -9.25
N ALA A 119 8.91 8.49 -7.96
CA ALA A 119 9.67 7.33 -7.48
C ALA A 119 8.93 5.99 -7.71
N TRP A 120 7.61 6.01 -7.96
CA TRP A 120 6.80 4.81 -8.21
C TRP A 120 6.35 4.69 -9.67
N ASP A 121 6.80 3.65 -10.36
CA ASP A 121 6.30 3.28 -11.70
C ASP A 121 4.78 3.02 -11.72
N PRO A 122 4.17 2.30 -10.75
CA PRO A 122 2.73 2.10 -10.74
C PRO A 122 1.93 3.41 -10.75
N TRP A 123 2.36 4.42 -9.98
CA TRP A 123 1.71 5.73 -9.97
C TRP A 123 1.93 6.50 -11.27
N LYS A 124 3.17 6.52 -11.79
CA LYS A 124 3.48 7.21 -13.06
C LYS A 124 2.63 6.68 -14.23
N VAL A 125 2.48 5.36 -14.33
CA VAL A 125 1.76 4.72 -15.44
C VAL A 125 0.25 4.82 -15.26
N ASN A 126 -0.24 4.65 -14.04
CA ASN A 126 -1.66 4.42 -13.82
C ASN A 126 -2.43 5.60 -13.22
N CYS A 127 -1.76 6.55 -12.58
CA CYS A 127 -2.40 7.58 -11.76
C CYS A 127 -2.09 9.00 -12.21
N LYS A 128 -0.82 9.30 -12.53
CA LYS A 128 -0.34 10.65 -12.81
C LYS A 128 -1.15 11.33 -13.92
N GLY A 129 -1.75 12.47 -13.59
CA GLY A 129 -2.50 13.31 -14.53
C GLY A 129 -3.84 12.73 -15.00
N LYS A 130 -4.37 11.71 -14.32
CA LYS A 130 -5.68 11.11 -14.62
C LYS A 130 -6.74 11.58 -13.64
N ASP A 131 -8.01 11.33 -13.98
CA ASP A 131 -9.11 11.49 -13.04
C ASP A 131 -9.05 10.39 -11.97
N LEU A 132 -8.86 10.82 -10.72
CA LEU A 132 -8.75 9.93 -9.56
C LEU A 132 -10.01 9.94 -8.68
N THR A 133 -11.13 10.50 -9.15
CA THR A 133 -12.39 10.62 -8.37
C THR A 133 -12.82 9.30 -7.74
N ARG A 134 -12.65 8.16 -8.44
CA ARG A 134 -13.00 6.83 -7.92
C ARG A 134 -12.21 6.43 -6.66
N PHE A 135 -11.01 6.99 -6.48
CA PHE A 135 -10.11 6.74 -5.36
C PHE A 135 -10.38 7.67 -4.17
N GLU A 136 -11.11 8.77 -4.38
CA GLU A 136 -11.34 9.82 -3.37
C GLU A 136 -12.74 9.85 -2.79
N THR A 137 -13.69 9.21 -3.47
CA THR A 137 -15.13 9.27 -3.18
C THR A 137 -15.72 7.88 -2.97
N GLY A 138 -16.99 7.78 -2.54
CA GLY A 138 -17.64 6.49 -2.29
C GLY A 138 -17.12 5.80 -1.02
N CYS A 139 -16.71 6.65 -0.08
CA CYS A 139 -16.48 6.44 1.34
C CYS A 139 -17.30 7.53 2.05
#